data_AF-A0A2U9CGB7-F1
#
_entry.id   AF-A0A2U9CGB7-F1
#
_cell.length_a   1.000
_cell.length_b   1.000
_cell.length_c   1.000
_cell.angle_alpha   90.00
_cell.angle_beta   90.00
_cell.angle_gamma   90.00
#
_symmetry.space_group_name_H-M   'P 1'
#
loop_
_entity.id
_entity.type
_entity.pdbx_description
1 polymer ?
#
loop_
_entity_poly.entity_id
_entity_poly.type
_entity_poly.pdbx_seq_one_letter_code
_entity_poly.pdbx_strand_id
1 'polypeptide(L)'
;MGNYRTKLSRAGIKDVAVNPGKRSRTNPDGSASRANIKRPRRGEVNFLPNYPNEKTKDTLETQRLEMVEQFKRTSIERDMILIHHHMQRTFALRGEEIVNSALPIGELKDRWPALFCEAQVSD
;
A
#
# COMPACT_ATOMS: atom_id res chain seq x y z
N MET A 1 28.27 17.05 3.02
CA MET A 1 26.88 17.33 2.60
C MET A 1 26.30 16.10 1.91
N GLY A 2 25.48 15.30 2.61
CA GLY A 2 24.91 14.06 2.05
C GLY A 2 23.75 14.33 1.08
N ASN A 3 23.69 13.62 -0.05
CA ASN A 3 22.62 13.78 -1.03
C ASN A 3 21.23 13.53 -0.41
N TYR A 4 20.20 14.19 -0.95
CA TYR A 4 18.82 14.11 -0.44
C TYR A 4 18.33 12.65 -0.33
N ARG A 5 18.60 11.84 -1.36
CA ARG A 5 18.32 10.40 -1.39
C ARG A 5 18.88 9.64 -0.17
N THR A 6 20.11 9.94 0.25
CA THR A 6 20.78 9.29 1.38
C THR A 6 20.14 9.69 2.71
N LYS A 7 19.63 10.93 2.83
CA LYS A 7 18.87 11.37 4.00
C LYS A 7 17.56 10.59 4.12
N LEU A 8 16.80 10.47 3.01
CA LEU A 8 15.54 9.71 2.98
C LEU A 8 15.74 8.22 3.29
N SER A 9 16.80 7.61 2.73
CA SER A 9 17.18 6.22 3.03
C SER A 9 17.47 6.02 4.52
N ARG A 10 18.26 6.91 5.15
CA ARG A 10 18.59 6.86 6.58
C ARG A 10 17.37 7.10 7.49
N ALA A 11 16.40 7.88 7.02
CA ALA A 11 15.13 8.11 7.72
C ALA A 11 14.16 6.92 7.62
N GLY A 12 14.55 5.82 6.97
CA GLY A 12 13.71 4.61 6.87
C GLY A 12 12.60 4.70 5.82
N ILE A 13 12.64 5.67 4.91
CA ILE A 13 11.66 5.75 3.82
C ILE A 13 11.87 4.55 2.89
N LYS A 14 10.88 3.65 2.86
CA LYS A 14 10.95 2.34 2.20
C LYS A 14 11.40 2.44 0.75
N ASP A 15 10.92 3.44 0.01
CA ASP A 15 11.21 3.66 -1.42
C ASP A 15 12.70 3.88 -1.72
N VAL A 16 13.44 4.40 -0.74
CA VAL A 16 14.84 4.80 -0.89
C VAL A 16 15.76 3.99 0.03
N ALA A 17 15.18 3.30 1.02
CA ALA A 17 15.86 2.37 1.90
C ALA A 17 16.25 1.06 1.19
N VAL A 18 15.59 0.70 0.08
CA VAL A 18 16.01 -0.43 -0.76
C VAL A 18 17.38 -0.17 -1.40
N ASN A 19 18.25 -1.17 -1.31
CA ASN A 19 19.59 -1.19 -1.88
C ASN A 19 20.50 -0.02 -1.41
N PRO A 20 20.71 0.16 -0.08
CA PRO A 20 21.55 1.23 0.46
C PRO A 20 23.05 0.91 0.34
N GLY A 21 23.40 -0.26 -0.23
CA GLY A 21 24.75 -0.79 -0.32
C GLY A 21 25.70 0.15 -1.05
N LYS A 22 26.74 0.60 -0.33
CA LYS A 22 27.82 1.46 -0.82
C LYS A 22 29.19 0.90 -0.43
N ARG A 23 29.38 -0.41 -0.52
CA ARG A 23 30.71 -0.99 -0.40
C ARG A 23 31.64 -0.32 -1.41
N SER A 24 32.70 0.30 -0.92
CA SER A 24 33.70 0.99 -1.72
C SER A 24 35.09 0.68 -1.18
N ARG A 25 36.15 1.04 -1.92
CA ARG A 25 37.54 0.95 -1.42
C ARG A 25 37.75 1.66 -0.08
N THR A 26 37.00 2.73 0.18
CA THR A 26 37.05 3.54 1.40
C THR A 26 36.03 3.14 2.45
N ASN A 27 35.09 2.24 2.14
CA ASN A 27 34.12 1.66 3.08
C ASN A 27 33.98 0.16 2.80
N PRO A 28 35.01 -0.65 3.12
CA PRO A 28 35.03 -2.07 2.80
C PRO A 28 33.95 -2.86 3.55
N ASP A 29 33.62 -2.45 4.78
CA ASP A 29 32.59 -3.09 5.62
C ASP A 29 31.15 -2.70 5.21
N GLY A 30 31.01 -1.79 4.25
CA GLY A 30 29.70 -1.42 3.71
C GLY A 30 28.98 -2.61 3.09
N SER A 31 27.65 -2.59 3.12
CA SER A 31 26.85 -3.57 2.38
C SER A 31 27.13 -3.46 0.87
N ALA A 32 27.28 -4.61 0.21
CA ALA A 32 27.59 -4.67 -1.22
C ALA A 32 26.51 -3.93 -2.04
N SER A 33 26.93 -3.17 -3.05
CA SER A 33 25.96 -2.64 -4.02
C SER A 33 25.35 -3.83 -4.76
N ARG A 34 24.03 -3.99 -4.69
CA ARG A 34 23.37 -5.08 -5.40
C ARG A 34 23.03 -4.59 -6.81
N ALA A 35 24.07 -4.24 -7.58
CA ALA A 35 23.96 -3.70 -8.94
C ALA A 35 23.23 -4.64 -9.91
N ASN A 36 23.22 -5.95 -9.58
CA ASN A 36 22.53 -7.00 -10.33
C ASN A 36 21.10 -7.29 -9.85
N ILE A 37 20.47 -6.40 -9.06
CA ILE A 37 19.04 -6.53 -8.75
C ILE A 37 18.25 -6.19 -10.00
N LYS A 38 17.52 -7.19 -10.51
CA LYS A 38 16.52 -7.03 -11.55
C LYS A 38 15.59 -5.88 -11.18
N ARG A 39 15.37 -4.95 -12.12
CA ARG A 39 14.37 -3.89 -11.92
C ARG A 39 13.00 -4.54 -11.64
N PRO A 40 12.28 -4.09 -10.60
CA PRO A 40 10.98 -4.65 -10.32
C PRO A 40 10.07 -4.50 -11.53
N ARG A 41 9.32 -5.55 -11.87
CA ARG A 41 8.26 -5.45 -12.88
C ARG A 41 7.18 -4.46 -12.39
N ARG A 42 6.38 -3.89 -13.29
CA ARG A 42 5.35 -2.88 -12.90
C ARG A 42 4.45 -3.35 -11.75
N GLY A 43 4.09 -4.63 -11.70
CA GLY A 43 3.32 -5.22 -10.59
C GLY A 43 4.09 -5.35 -9.27
N GLU A 44 5.42 -5.47 -9.32
CA GLU A 44 6.29 -5.53 -8.14
C GLU A 44 6.52 -4.13 -7.53
N VAL A 45 6.40 -3.05 -8.32
CA VAL A 45 6.49 -1.66 -7.83
C VAL A 45 5.28 -1.30 -6.95
N ASN A 46 4.11 -1.91 -7.22
CA ASN A 46 2.87 -1.67 -6.48
C ASN A 46 2.65 -2.66 -5.33
N PHE A 47 3.66 -3.46 -4.95
CA PHE A 47 3.48 -4.57 -4.02
C PHE A 47 2.83 -4.12 -2.70
N LEU A 48 3.18 -2.93 -2.20
CA LEU A 48 2.62 -2.29 -0.99
C LEU A 48 2.99 -0.78 -1.03
N PRO A 49 2.18 0.10 -1.67
CA PRO A 49 2.51 1.52 -1.69
C PRO A 49 2.44 2.12 -0.28
N ASN A 50 3.30 3.09 0.02
CA ASN A 50 3.19 3.87 1.25
C ASN A 50 1.84 4.61 1.28
N TYR A 51 1.36 4.94 2.48
CA TYR A 51 0.18 5.79 2.59
C TYR A 51 0.42 7.13 1.88
N PRO A 52 -0.61 7.68 1.20
CA PRO A 52 -0.51 9.00 0.59
C PRO A 52 -0.09 10.04 1.63
N ASN A 53 0.64 11.07 1.18
CA ASN A 53 1.09 12.15 2.06
C ASN A 53 -0.10 12.74 2.85
N GLU A 54 0.11 12.96 4.15
CA GLU A 54 -0.87 13.46 5.14
C GLU A 54 -1.97 12.48 5.58
N LYS A 55 -2.06 11.27 5.00
CA LYS A 55 -3.01 10.26 5.48
C LYS A 55 -2.37 9.32 6.49
N THR A 56 -3.00 9.20 7.65
CA THR A 56 -2.65 8.20 8.66
C THR A 56 -3.50 6.95 8.46
N LYS A 57 -3.08 5.84 9.09
CA LYS A 57 -3.86 4.60 9.16
C LYS A 57 -5.30 4.87 9.61
N ASP A 58 -5.47 5.71 10.63
CA ASP A 58 -6.78 6.04 11.19
C ASP A 58 -7.68 6.75 10.17
N THR A 59 -7.15 7.72 9.41
CA THR A 59 -7.93 8.41 8.37
C THR A 59 -8.39 7.48 7.25
N LEU A 60 -7.57 6.48 6.91
CA LEU A 60 -7.92 5.47 5.91
C LEU A 60 -8.94 4.47 6.47
N GLU A 61 -8.86 4.14 7.76
CA GLU A 61 -9.83 3.28 8.44
C GLU A 61 -11.21 3.94 8.53
N THR A 62 -11.29 5.25 8.76
CA THR A 62 -12.56 5.99 8.69
C THR A 62 -13.21 5.87 7.30
N GLN A 63 -12.42 6.05 6.23
CA GLN A 63 -12.90 5.90 4.86
C GLN A 63 -13.35 4.46 4.54
N ARG A 64 -12.70 3.46 5.14
CA ARG A 64 -13.12 2.06 5.03
C ARG A 64 -14.45 1.82 5.75
N LEU A 65 -14.64 2.39 6.94
CA LEU A 65 -15.90 2.26 7.69
C LEU A 65 -17.07 2.88 6.93
N GLU A 66 -16.89 4.07 6.35
CA GLU A 66 -17.89 4.71 5.49
C GLU A 66 -18.27 3.81 4.30
N MET A 67 -17.28 3.21 3.63
CA MET A 67 -17.52 2.25 2.56
C MET A 67 -18.31 1.02 3.03
N VAL A 68 -17.98 0.45 4.20
CA VAL A 68 -18.74 -0.69 4.76
C VAL A 68 -20.17 -0.28 5.10
N GLU A 69 -20.38 0.92 5.64
CA GLU A 69 -21.71 1.44 5.91
C GLU A 69 -22.54 1.59 4.63
N GLN A 70 -21.94 2.09 3.54
CA GLN A 70 -22.60 2.12 2.24
C GLN A 70 -23.00 0.72 1.75
N PHE A 71 -22.20 -0.31 2.04
CA PHE A 71 -22.53 -1.69 1.70
C PHE A 71 -23.69 -2.27 2.53
N LYS A 72 -23.94 -1.77 3.74
CA LYS A 72 -25.10 -2.16 4.56
C LYS A 72 -26.42 -1.63 4.01
N ARG A 73 -26.38 -0.60 3.15
CA ARG A 73 -27.58 -0.05 2.50
C ARG A 73 -28.14 -1.04 1.49
N THR A 74 -29.42 -0.86 1.18
CA THR A 74 -30.09 -1.64 0.14
C THR A 74 -29.39 -1.43 -1.21
N SER A 75 -29.54 -2.38 -2.14
CA SER A 75 -28.88 -2.30 -3.44
C SER A 75 -29.26 -1.06 -4.25
N ILE A 76 -30.47 -0.51 -4.03
CA ILE A 76 -30.99 0.68 -4.72
C ILE A 76 -30.34 1.96 -4.17
N GLU A 77 -30.07 2.00 -2.87
CA GLU A 77 -29.52 3.16 -2.16
C GLU A 77 -27.98 3.15 -2.09
N ARG A 78 -27.36 2.09 -2.59
CA ARG A 78 -25.91 1.91 -2.53
C ARG A 78 -25.22 2.82 -3.54
N ASP A 79 -24.44 3.76 -3.03
CA ASP A 79 -23.65 4.66 -3.86
C ASP A 79 -22.35 3.96 -4.35
N MET A 80 -22.43 3.40 -5.55
CA MET A 80 -21.30 2.72 -6.18
C MET A 80 -20.13 3.66 -6.54
N ILE A 81 -20.41 4.94 -6.79
CA ILE A 81 -19.38 5.93 -7.11
C ILE A 81 -18.56 6.24 -5.86
N LEU A 82 -19.24 6.45 -4.74
CA LEU A 82 -18.60 6.66 -3.44
C LEU A 82 -17.76 5.44 -3.03
N ILE A 83 -18.30 4.24 -3.21
CA ILE A 83 -17.58 2.98 -2.95
C ILE A 83 -16.29 2.90 -3.78
N HIS A 84 -16.37 3.14 -5.09
CA HIS A 84 -15.20 3.09 -5.97
C HIS A 84 -14.12 4.09 -5.53
N HIS A 85 -14.53 5.31 -5.19
CA HIS A 85 -13.62 6.34 -4.70
C HIS A 85 -12.93 5.94 -3.37
N HIS A 86 -13.68 5.37 -2.41
CA HIS A 86 -13.08 4.87 -1.17
C HIS A 86 -12.16 3.67 -1.43
N MET A 87 -12.52 2.76 -2.34
CA MET A 87 -11.70 1.61 -2.73
C MET A 87 -10.34 2.03 -3.32
N GLN A 88 -10.29 3.10 -4.10
CA GLN A 88 -9.04 3.67 -4.60
C GLN A 88 -8.22 4.33 -3.50
N ARG A 89 -8.86 5.15 -2.65
CA ARG A 89 -8.17 5.90 -1.58
C ARG A 89 -7.56 5.00 -0.51
N THR A 90 -8.20 3.89 -0.23
CA THR A 90 -7.82 2.95 0.83
C THR A 90 -6.94 1.79 0.34
N PHE A 91 -6.51 1.81 -0.93
CA PHE A 91 -5.70 0.77 -1.56
C PHE A 91 -4.48 0.37 -0.71
N ALA A 92 -3.74 1.34 -0.17
CA ALA A 92 -2.54 1.08 0.63
C ALA A 92 -2.86 0.35 1.95
N LEU A 93 -3.93 0.76 2.66
CA LEU A 93 -4.39 0.10 3.88
C LEU A 93 -4.85 -1.34 3.58
N ARG A 94 -5.66 -1.51 2.54
CA ARG A 94 -6.14 -2.83 2.09
C ARG A 94 -4.98 -3.76 1.74
N GLY A 95 -4.01 -3.27 0.98
CA GLY A 95 -2.82 -4.04 0.59
C GLY A 95 -2.02 -4.49 1.81
N GLU A 96 -1.84 -3.62 2.80
CA GLU A 96 -1.15 -3.97 4.06
C GLU A 96 -1.86 -5.11 4.79
N GLU A 97 -3.18 -5.08 4.88
CA GLU A 97 -3.96 -6.12 5.58
C GLU A 97 -3.96 -7.45 4.85
N ILE A 98 -4.10 -7.43 3.52
CA ILE A 98 -4.11 -8.65 2.71
C ILE A 98 -2.73 -9.31 2.72
N VAL A 99 -1.66 -8.52 2.56
CA VAL A 99 -0.30 -9.05 2.38
C VAL A 99 0.37 -9.37 3.72
N ASN A 100 0.28 -8.49 4.72
CA ASN A 100 1.03 -8.65 5.96
C ASN A 100 0.22 -9.33 7.07
N SER A 101 -1.08 -9.05 7.17
CA SER A 101 -1.91 -9.59 8.26
C SER A 101 -2.52 -10.96 7.94
N ALA A 102 -2.50 -11.40 6.68
CA ALA A 102 -3.00 -12.70 6.23
C ALA A 102 -4.37 -13.07 6.82
N LEU A 103 -5.30 -12.11 6.82
CA LEU A 103 -6.61 -12.26 7.46
C LEU A 103 -7.40 -13.43 6.84
N PRO A 104 -8.14 -14.21 7.65
CA PRO A 104 -9.08 -15.20 7.14
C PRO A 104 -10.07 -14.59 6.13
N ILE A 105 -10.49 -15.38 5.14
CA ILE A 105 -11.36 -14.88 4.05
C ILE A 105 -12.69 -14.32 4.56
N GLY A 106 -13.24 -14.88 5.65
CA GLY A 106 -14.45 -14.38 6.30
C GLY A 106 -14.27 -12.95 6.82
N GLU A 107 -13.20 -12.72 7.57
CA GLU A 107 -12.86 -11.37 8.08
C GLU A 107 -12.55 -10.40 6.93
N LEU A 108 -11.88 -10.87 5.88
CA LEU A 108 -11.60 -10.05 4.71
C LEU A 108 -12.90 -9.60 4.02
N LYS A 109 -13.90 -10.48 3.93
CA LYS A 109 -15.22 -10.16 3.37
C LYS A 109 -15.97 -9.13 4.21
N ASP A 110 -15.88 -9.23 5.53
CA ASP A 110 -16.54 -8.28 6.43
C ASP A 110 -15.84 -6.90 6.40
N ARG A 111 -14.51 -6.88 6.30
CA ARG A 111 -13.75 -5.63 6.27
C ARG A 111 -13.76 -4.94 4.90
N TRP A 112 -13.78 -5.72 3.82
CA TRP A 112 -13.68 -5.25 2.44
C TRP A 112 -14.76 -5.87 1.53
N PRO A 113 -16.05 -5.61 1.79
CA PRO A 113 -17.15 -6.22 1.03
C PRO A 113 -17.11 -5.87 -0.47
N ALA A 114 -16.57 -4.69 -0.80
CA ALA A 114 -16.37 -4.24 -2.17
C ALA A 114 -15.47 -5.15 -3.02
N LEU A 115 -14.52 -5.89 -2.42
CA LEU A 115 -13.69 -6.85 -3.15
C LEU A 115 -14.49 -8.04 -3.72
N PHE A 116 -15.68 -8.28 -3.18
CA PHE A 116 -16.57 -9.38 -3.57
C PHE A 116 -17.78 -8.88 -4.37
N CYS A 117 -17.71 -7.64 -4.86
CA CYS A 117 -18.72 -7.04 -5.72
C CYS A 117 -18.19 -6.97 -7.15
N GLU A 118 -18.89 -7.61 -8.09
CA GLU A 118 -18.48 -7.67 -9.50
C GLU A 118 -18.29 -6.28 -10.12
N ALA A 119 -19.17 -5.33 -9.77
CA ALA A 119 -19.10 -3.93 -10.18
C ALA A 119 -17.86 -3.18 -9.68
N GLN A 120 -17.03 -3.79 -8.83
CA GLN A 120 -15.76 -3.23 -8.35
C GLN A 120 -14.54 -3.97 -8.88
N VAL A 121 -14.73 -5.13 -9.52
CA VAL A 121 -13.64 -6.01 -9.98
C VAL A 121 -13.52 -5.99 -11.51
N SER A 122 -14.57 -5.61 -12.23
CA SER A 122 -14.66 -5.74 -13.69
C SER A 122 -14.10 -4.54 -14.50
N ASP A 123 -13.30 -3.67 -13.88
CA ASP A 123 -12.59 -2.56 -14.55
C ASP A 123 -11.22 -2.99 -15.12
#